data_AF-A0A2N3WNI9-F1
#
_entry.id   AF-A0A2N3WNI9-F1
#
_cell.length_a   1.000
_cell.length_b   1.000
_cell.length_c   1.000
_cell.angle_alpha   90.00
_cell.angle_beta   90.00
_cell.angle_gamma   90.00
#
_symmetry.space_group_name_H-M   'P 1'
#
loop_
_entity.id
_entity.type
_entity.pdbx_description
1 polymer ?
#
loop_
_entity_poly.entity_id
_entity_poly.type
_entity_poly.pdbx_seq_one_letter_code
_entity_poly.pdbx_strand_id
1 'polypeptide(L)'
;MPELYSSDLEAVDVVTGEVTFERMLLVGSGALSAAFLPYWINWIDAMLPSVSMKVALTRSAANFVSRHAVSALSRTDVLLDEWTDEPSREAPHVALAKWMADSGCTKKSRWLILQA
;
A
#
# COMPACT_ATOMS: atom_id res chain seq x y z
N MET A 1 -4.95 18.01 -23.45
CA MET A 1 -4.67 18.44 -22.06
C MET A 1 -3.91 17.34 -21.34
N PRO A 2 -2.58 17.46 -21.16
CA PRO A 2 -1.81 16.61 -20.27
C PRO A 2 -1.39 17.43 -19.04
N GLU A 3 -2.18 17.43 -17.97
CA GLU A 3 -1.89 18.21 -16.76
C GLU A 3 -2.16 17.45 -15.44
N LEU A 4 -2.20 16.11 -15.47
CA LEU A 4 -2.53 15.32 -14.28
C LEU A 4 -1.51 14.22 -13.91
N TYR A 5 -0.28 14.29 -14.41
CA TYR A 5 0.70 13.20 -14.19
C TYR A 5 2.15 13.71 -14.04
N SER A 6 2.42 14.67 -13.15
CA SER A 6 3.75 15.31 -13.09
C SER A 6 4.28 15.66 -11.68
N SER A 7 3.89 14.99 -10.60
CA SER A 7 4.45 15.35 -9.27
C SER A 7 4.88 14.20 -8.36
N ASP A 8 4.64 12.93 -8.72
CA ASP A 8 4.87 11.80 -7.81
C ASP A 8 5.91 10.74 -8.24
N LEU A 9 6.64 10.94 -9.35
CA LEU A 9 7.65 9.97 -9.82
C LEU A 9 9.03 10.07 -9.15
N GLU A 10 9.23 10.95 -8.18
CA GLU A 10 10.49 11.14 -7.42
C GLU A 10 10.77 10.02 -6.37
N ALA A 11 10.20 8.82 -6.51
CA ALA A 11 10.45 7.68 -5.61
C ALA A 11 11.45 6.67 -6.19
N VAL A 12 11.64 6.72 -7.50
CA VAL A 12 12.66 5.98 -8.23
C VAL A 12 13.71 7.00 -8.61
N ASP A 13 14.96 6.78 -8.20
CA ASP A 13 16.04 7.52 -8.85
C ASP A 13 16.08 7.04 -10.31
N VAL A 14 15.53 7.86 -11.21
CA VAL A 14 15.39 7.54 -12.65
C VAL A 14 16.77 7.31 -13.30
N VAL A 15 17.87 7.71 -12.63
CA VAL A 15 19.25 7.55 -13.09
C VAL A 15 19.87 6.22 -12.63
N THR A 16 19.49 5.67 -11.46
CA THR A 16 20.08 4.44 -10.88
C THR A 16 19.13 3.24 -10.83
N GLY A 17 17.82 3.46 -10.89
CA GLY A 17 16.80 2.43 -10.70
C GLY A 17 16.61 2.01 -9.24
N GLU A 18 17.28 2.67 -8.29
CA GLU A 18 17.19 2.31 -6.88
C GLU A 18 15.91 2.86 -6.24
N VAL A 19 15.22 1.98 -5.51
CA VAL A 19 14.06 2.34 -4.70
C VAL A 19 14.52 2.86 -3.36
N THR A 20 14.15 4.11 -3.06
CA THR A 20 14.63 4.83 -1.86
C THR A 20 13.74 4.65 -0.63
N PHE A 21 12.74 3.79 -0.70
CA PHE A 21 11.82 3.50 0.41
C PHE A 21 11.92 2.03 0.84
N GLU A 22 11.79 1.80 2.15
CA GLU A 22 11.83 0.45 2.74
C GLU A 22 10.43 -0.07 3.10
N ARG A 23 9.43 0.81 3.12
CA ARG A 23 8.07 0.50 3.58
C ARG A 23 7.04 1.05 2.61
N MET A 24 6.02 0.26 2.32
CA MET A 24 4.94 0.59 1.39
C MET A 24 3.58 0.19 1.97
N LEU A 25 2.60 1.09 1.88
CA LEU A 25 1.19 0.78 2.14
C LEU A 25 0.43 0.76 0.82
N LEU A 26 -0.09 -0.41 0.43
CA LEU A 26 -0.97 -0.57 -0.72
C LEU A 26 -2.44 -0.48 -0.27
N VAL A 27 -3.24 0.37 -0.91
CA VAL A 27 -4.65 0.56 -0.55
C VAL A 27 -5.54 0.19 -1.74
N GLY A 28 -6.33 -0.87 -1.58
CA GLY A 28 -7.34 -1.28 -2.56
C GLY A 28 -8.68 -0.60 -2.31
N SER A 29 -9.19 0.06 -3.34
CA SER A 29 -10.45 0.80 -3.29
C SER A 29 -11.61 0.02 -3.93
N GLY A 30 -12.82 0.58 -3.88
CA GLY A 30 -14.02 -0.01 -4.50
C GLY A 30 -14.08 0.06 -6.02
N ALA A 31 -12.94 0.18 -6.70
CA ALA A 31 -12.85 0.19 -8.15
C ALA A 31 -12.60 -1.23 -8.69
N LEU A 32 -13.08 -1.50 -9.91
CA LEU A 32 -12.94 -2.81 -10.55
C LEU A 32 -11.47 -3.25 -10.68
N SER A 33 -10.55 -2.29 -10.82
CA SER A 33 -9.12 -2.57 -10.90
C SER A 33 -8.54 -3.21 -9.64
N ALA A 34 -9.23 -3.14 -8.49
CA ALA A 34 -8.87 -3.88 -7.29
C ALA A 34 -8.85 -5.41 -7.51
N ALA A 35 -9.60 -5.94 -8.49
CA ALA A 35 -9.55 -7.35 -8.89
C ALA A 35 -8.14 -7.79 -9.37
N PHE A 36 -7.31 -6.84 -9.82
CA PHE A 36 -5.94 -7.11 -10.28
C PHE A 36 -4.88 -6.97 -9.17
N LEU A 37 -5.27 -6.64 -7.92
CA LEU A 37 -4.32 -6.54 -6.81
C LEU A 37 -3.45 -7.80 -6.59
N PRO A 38 -3.97 -9.04 -6.72
CA PRO A 38 -3.15 -10.24 -6.61
C PRO A 38 -1.97 -10.25 -7.58
N TYR A 39 -2.19 -9.79 -8.82
CA TYR A 39 -1.13 -9.67 -9.82
C TYR A 39 -0.09 -8.62 -9.41
N TRP A 40 -0.55 -7.44 -9.01
CA TRP A 40 0.34 -6.35 -8.60
C TRP A 40 1.18 -6.70 -7.37
N ILE A 41 0.59 -7.40 -6.39
CA ILE A 41 1.31 -7.85 -5.19
C ILE A 41 2.45 -8.79 -5.55
N ASN A 42 2.19 -9.79 -6.41
CA ASN A 42 3.23 -10.70 -6.88
C ASN A 42 4.35 -9.96 -7.64
N TRP A 43 3.97 -8.99 -8.47
CA TRP A 43 4.94 -8.19 -9.21
C TRP A 43 5.80 -7.32 -8.26
N ILE A 44 5.19 -6.69 -7.26
CA ILE A 44 5.90 -5.88 -6.26
C ILE A 44 6.86 -6.77 -5.44
N ASP A 45 6.42 -7.94 -4.98
CA ASP A 45 7.28 -8.88 -4.23
C ASP A 45 8.50 -9.34 -5.06
N ALA A 46 8.28 -9.58 -6.36
CA ALA A 46 9.34 -9.98 -7.28
C ALA A 46 10.34 -8.85 -7.59
N MET A 47 9.85 -7.61 -7.73
CA MET A 47 10.68 -6.47 -8.15
C MET A 47 11.32 -5.73 -6.97
N LEU A 48 10.67 -5.72 -5.80
CA LEU A 48 11.04 -4.96 -4.62
C LEU A 48 11.09 -5.85 -3.36
N PRO A 49 11.89 -6.94 -3.35
CA PRO A 49 11.88 -7.92 -2.25
C PRO A 49 12.36 -7.36 -0.90
N SER A 50 13.06 -6.22 -0.91
CA SER A 50 13.53 -5.53 0.31
C SER A 50 12.47 -4.60 0.91
N VAL A 51 11.36 -4.32 0.21
CA VAL A 51 10.32 -3.42 0.68
C VAL A 51 9.31 -4.18 1.55
N SER A 52 9.15 -3.74 2.79
CA SER A 52 8.08 -4.22 3.65
C SER A 52 6.75 -3.63 3.21
N MET A 53 5.80 -4.48 2.80
CA MET A 53 4.48 -4.07 2.33
C MET A 53 3.40 -4.38 3.36
N LYS A 54 2.50 -3.42 3.59
CA LYS A 54 1.19 -3.63 4.23
C LYS A 54 0.10 -3.36 3.22
N VAL A 55 -1.05 -4.03 3.36
CA VAL A 55 -2.20 -3.84 2.47
C VAL A 55 -3.43 -3.45 3.28
N ALA A 56 -4.18 -2.46 2.82
CA ALA A 56 -5.50 -2.12 3.30
C ALA A 56 -6.53 -2.24 2.17
N LEU A 57 -7.75 -2.70 2.49
CA LEU A 57 -8.86 -2.79 1.55
C LEU A 57 -10.06 -2.05 2.12
N THR A 58 -10.77 -1.31 1.29
CA THR A 58 -12.11 -0.81 1.66
C THR A 58 -13.12 -1.95 1.68
N ARG A 59 -14.25 -1.73 2.38
CA ARG A 59 -15.39 -2.65 2.32
C ARG A 59 -15.87 -2.90 0.89
N SER A 60 -15.85 -1.87 0.05
CA SER A 60 -16.25 -1.97 -1.36
C SER A 60 -15.25 -2.74 -2.22
N ALA A 61 -13.94 -2.64 -1.94
CA ALA A 61 -12.90 -3.42 -2.63
C ALA A 61 -13.09 -4.93 -2.45
N ALA A 62 -13.60 -5.34 -1.29
CA ALA A 62 -13.86 -6.75 -0.96
C ALA A 62 -14.91 -7.42 -1.88
N ASN A 63 -15.69 -6.64 -2.64
CA ASN A 63 -16.58 -7.17 -3.67
C ASN A 63 -15.83 -7.68 -4.92
N PHE A 64 -14.63 -7.18 -5.17
CA PHE A 64 -13.83 -7.48 -6.37
C PHE A 64 -12.65 -8.40 -6.09
N VAL A 65 -12.13 -8.36 -4.86
CA VAL A 65 -10.99 -9.18 -4.46
C VAL A 65 -11.16 -9.69 -3.03
N SER A 66 -10.84 -10.96 -2.82
CA SER A 66 -10.89 -11.57 -1.49
C SER A 66 -9.75 -11.08 -0.60
N ARG A 67 -10.08 -10.66 0.62
CA ARG A 67 -9.10 -10.32 1.67
C ARG A 67 -8.14 -11.48 1.95
N HIS A 68 -8.62 -12.72 1.90
CA HIS A 68 -7.77 -13.90 2.12
C HIS A 68 -6.77 -14.12 0.98
N ALA A 69 -7.19 -13.91 -0.28
CA ALA A 69 -6.29 -14.03 -1.43
C ALA A 69 -5.17 -12.98 -1.34
N VAL A 70 -5.52 -11.74 -0.99
CA VAL A 70 -4.56 -10.65 -0.80
C VAL A 70 -3.60 -10.97 0.36
N SER A 71 -4.13 -11.42 1.50
CA SER A 71 -3.31 -11.74 2.68
C SER A 71 -2.32 -12.89 2.44
N ALA A 72 -2.75 -13.92 1.70
CA ALA A 72 -1.88 -15.04 1.34
C ALA A 72 -0.70 -14.59 0.47
N LEU A 73 -0.92 -13.66 -0.46
CA LEU A 73 0.11 -13.16 -1.36
C LEU A 73 1.01 -12.11 -0.71
N SER A 74 0.44 -11.19 0.08
CA SER A 74 1.21 -10.15 0.77
C SER A 74 1.93 -10.65 2.01
N ARG A 75 1.67 -11.90 2.44
CA ARG A 75 2.20 -12.53 3.66
C ARG A 75 2.00 -11.69 4.92
N THR A 76 0.96 -10.87 4.90
CA THR A 76 0.61 -9.91 5.94
C THR A 76 -0.89 -9.90 6.15
N ASP A 77 -1.30 -9.55 7.36
CA ASP A 77 -2.71 -9.28 7.63
C ASP A 77 -3.16 -8.05 6.85
N VAL A 78 -4.18 -8.25 6.01
CA VAL A 78 -4.78 -7.16 5.24
C VAL A 78 -5.69 -6.38 6.16
N LEU A 79 -5.49 -5.08 6.28
CA LEU A 79 -6.36 -4.21 7.06
C LEU A 79 -7.66 -3.98 6.30
N LEU A 80 -8.80 -4.06 6.98
CA LEU A 80 -10.06 -3.61 6.42
C LEU A 80 -10.26 -2.16 6.86
N ASP A 81 -10.49 -1.26 5.90
CA ASP A 81 -10.84 0.14 6.16
C ASP A 81 -12.31 0.21 6.61
N GLU A 82 -12.51 -0.24 7.85
CA GLU A 82 -13.77 -0.24 8.57
C GLU A 82 -13.50 0.15 10.02
N TRP A 83 -14.38 0.98 10.56
CA TRP A 83 -14.33 1.33 11.97
C TRP A 83 -14.93 0.20 12.79
N THR A 84 -14.18 -0.33 13.76
CA THR A 84 -14.70 -1.34 14.69
C THR A 84 -15.53 -0.64 15.78
N ASP A 85 -16.64 -1.26 16.17
CA ASP A 85 -17.46 -0.76 17.28
C ASP A 85 -16.74 -0.86 18.64
N GLU A 86 -15.74 -1.74 18.74
CA GLU A 86 -14.91 -1.89 19.94
C GLU A 86 -13.90 -0.72 20.04
N PRO A 87 -13.82 -0.01 21.19
CA PRO A 87 -12.87 1.06 21.39
C PRO A 87 -11.43 0.53 21.39
N SER A 88 -10.71 0.72 20.29
CA SER A 88 -9.29 0.43 20.17
C SER A 88 -8.44 1.49 20.89
N ARG A 89 -7.39 1.08 21.62
CA ARG A 89 -6.42 1.99 22.24
C ARG A 89 -5.66 2.88 21.25
N GLU A 90 -5.55 2.47 19.99
CA GLU A 90 -4.86 3.22 18.94
C GLU A 90 -5.63 3.12 17.62
N ALA A 91 -5.90 4.26 17.00
CA ALA A 91 -6.61 4.30 15.72
C ALA A 91 -5.73 3.67 14.60
N PRO A 92 -6.27 2.78 13.76
CA PRO A 92 -5.50 2.07 12.72
C PRO A 92 -4.70 3.00 11.79
N HIS A 93 -5.26 4.15 11.41
CA HIS A 93 -4.57 5.13 10.56
C HIS A 93 -3.36 5.78 11.26
N VAL A 94 -3.40 5.95 12.58
CA VAL A 94 -2.27 6.46 13.38
C VAL A 94 -1.16 5.40 13.47
N ALA A 95 -1.53 4.15 13.72
CA ALA A 95 -0.56 3.04 13.76
C ALA A 95 0.16 2.85 12.41
N LEU A 96 -0.57 2.99 11.31
CA LEU A 96 0.01 2.99 9.96
C LEU A 96 0.94 4.18 9.73
N ALA A 97 0.56 5.38 10.20
CA ALA A 97 1.39 6.57 10.04
C ALA A 97 2.70 6.47 10.82
N LYS A 98 2.65 5.97 12.06
CA LYS A 98 3.85 5.67 12.85
C LYS A 98 4.71 4.61 12.16
N TRP A 99 4.10 3.55 11.64
CA TRP A 99 4.83 2.52 10.90
C TRP A 99 5.58 3.08 9.69
N MET A 100 5.04 4.05 8.95
CA MET A 100 5.77 4.71 7.86
C MET A 100 6.86 5.68 8.36
N ALA A 101 6.67 6.29 9.53
CA ALA A 101 7.63 7.21 10.14
C ALA A 101 8.85 6.49 10.75
N ASP A 102 8.64 5.34 11.37
CA ASP A 102 9.67 4.55 12.06
C ASP A 102 10.61 3.80 11.09
N SER A 103 10.59 4.13 9.80
CA SER A 103 11.33 3.42 8.74
C SER A 103 12.83 3.67 8.74
N GLY A 104 13.38 4.51 9.62
CA GLY A 104 14.79 4.92 9.55
C GLY A 104 15.19 5.69 8.27
N CYS A 105 14.32 5.73 7.26
CA CYS A 105 14.51 6.47 6.02
C CYS A 105 14.49 7.98 6.31
N THR A 106 15.65 8.61 6.16
CA THR A 106 15.86 10.06 6.32
C THR A 106 15.24 10.89 5.18
N LYS A 107 14.76 10.24 4.11
CA LYS A 107 13.97 10.88 3.06
C LYS A 107 12.47 10.61 3.31
N LYS A 108 11.71 11.71 3.45
CA LYS A 108 10.25 11.80 3.62
C LYS A 108 9.50 10.47 3.46
N SER A 109 8.92 9.97 4.55
CA SER A 109 7.86 8.96 4.55
C SER A 109 6.76 9.36 3.57
N ARG A 110 6.77 8.80 2.36
CA ARG A 110 5.85 9.15 1.28
C ARG A 110 4.86 8.01 1.08
N TRP A 111 3.58 8.34 1.15
CA TRP A 111 2.48 7.41 0.95
C TRP A 111 2.29 7.18 -0.55
N LEU A 112 2.63 6.00 -1.05
CA LEU A 112 2.29 5.61 -2.42
C LEU A 112 0.90 4.98 -2.43
N ILE A 113 -0.15 5.79 -2.59
CA ILE A 113 -1.49 5.28 -2.83
C ILE A 113 -1.57 4.89 -4.31
N LEU A 114 -1.23 3.64 -4.62
CA LEU A 114 -1.60 3.05 -5.92
C LEU A 114 -3.11 2.80 -5.90
N GLN A 115 -3.87 3.77 -6.41
CA GLN A 115 -5.30 3.62 -6.68
C GLN A 115 -5.47 2.60 -7.82
N ALA A 116 -5.81 1.37 -7.44
CA ALA A 116 -6.53 0.44 -8.29
C ALA A 116 -8.01 0.42 -7.85
#